data_AF-A0A0F7JW08-F1
#
_entry.id   AF-A0A0F7JW08-F1
#
_cell.length_a   1.000
_cell.length_b   1.000
_cell.length_c   1.000
_cell.angle_alpha   90.00
_cell.angle_beta   90.00
_cell.angle_gamma   90.00
#
_symmetry.space_group_name_H-M   'P 1'
#
loop_
_entity.id
_entity.type
_entity.pdbx_description
1 polymer ?
#
loop_
_entity_poly.entity_id
_entity_poly.type
_entity_poly.pdbx_seq_one_letter_code
_entity_poly.pdbx_strand_id
1 'polypeptide(L)'
;MFNAQRPNLDDLPTNRQLIRATLVAAISASALLVAVILPSEYGVDPTGAGRALGLTQMGEIKVQLAEETAQNAAADAVAAQAPALAKVEQAAGGSVQPVAAPPKVPLASEADGRTDTTRLTLAPGEGAEVKFKASKGARVVFNWSVEGGHVNYDTHADAPGISYHGYGKGQASTGEQGDLVAAFDGSHGWFWRNRSGAPVTIMLRTEGAYSEIKRVV
;
A
#
# COMPACT_ATOMS: atom_id res chain seq x y z
N MET A 1 8.65 34.18 54.24
CA MET A 1 9.87 34.75 53.64
C MET A 1 9.65 34.83 52.14
N PHE A 2 9.21 35.98 51.64
CA PHE A 2 8.99 36.21 50.20
C PHE A 2 9.39 37.65 49.90
N ASN A 3 10.61 37.82 49.40
CA ASN A 3 11.06 39.07 48.78
C ASN A 3 11.52 38.70 47.37
N ALA A 4 10.57 38.56 46.43
CA ALA A 4 10.90 38.63 45.03
C ALA A 4 11.16 40.11 44.71
N GLN A 5 12.44 40.50 44.63
CA GLN A 5 12.82 41.80 44.09
C GLN A 5 12.25 41.91 42.68
N ARG A 6 11.48 42.98 42.39
CA ARG A 6 10.97 43.23 41.05
C ARG A 6 12.18 43.40 40.11
N PRO A 7 12.23 42.70 38.96
CA PRO A 7 13.29 42.89 37.96
C PRO A 7 13.38 44.37 37.57
N ASN A 8 14.60 44.88 37.39
CA ASN A 8 14.78 46.24 36.91
C ASN A 8 14.37 46.32 35.44
N LEU A 9 13.79 47.44 35.00
CA LEU A 9 13.40 47.63 33.61
C LEU A 9 14.61 47.59 32.66
N ASP A 10 15.80 47.93 33.18
CA ASP A 10 17.07 47.85 32.45
C ASP A 10 17.56 46.40 32.21
N ASP A 11 16.99 45.42 32.93
CA ASP A 11 17.27 43.99 32.73
C ASP A 11 16.45 43.41 31.56
N LEU A 12 15.52 44.19 30.99
CA LEU A 12 14.69 43.77 29.87
C LEU A 12 15.45 43.85 28.53
N PRO A 13 15.19 42.94 27.59
CA PRO A 13 15.79 42.99 26.27
C PRO A 13 15.44 44.31 25.56
N THR A 14 16.44 44.93 24.95
CA THR A 14 16.23 46.12 24.11
C THR A 14 15.42 45.76 22.86
N ASN A 15 14.70 46.73 22.27
CA ASN A 15 13.96 46.54 21.01
C ASN A 15 14.85 45.96 19.90
N ARG A 16 16.13 46.33 19.83
CA ARG A 16 17.09 45.78 18.87
C ARG A 16 17.40 44.30 19.13
N GLN A 17 17.51 43.89 20.39
CA GLN A 17 17.70 42.48 20.76
C GLN A 17 16.45 41.67 20.43
N LEU A 18 15.25 42.19 20.72
CA LEU A 18 13.99 41.54 20.35
C LEU A 18 13.87 41.33 18.84
N ILE A 19 14.11 42.37 18.04
CA ILE A 19 14.05 42.26 16.57
C ILE A 19 15.06 41.24 16.05
N ARG A 20 16.30 41.26 16.56
CA ARG A 20 17.33 40.28 16.16
C ARG A 20 16.91 38.85 16.51
N ALA A 21 16.42 38.63 17.72
CA ALA A 21 15.95 37.31 18.16
C ALA A 21 14.79 36.81 17.29
N THR A 22 13.81 37.68 17.00
CA THR A 22 12.68 37.34 16.12
C THR A 22 13.13 37.00 14.70
N LEU A 23 14.07 37.77 14.13
CA LEU A 23 14.61 37.48 12.80
C LEU A 23 15.36 36.15 12.76
N VAL A 24 16.19 35.86 13.76
CA VAL A 24 16.88 34.55 13.87
C VAL A 24 15.86 33.42 13.98
N ALA A 25 14.85 33.56 14.85
CA ALA A 25 13.80 32.57 15.00
C ALA A 25 13.01 32.34 13.69
N ALA A 26 12.67 33.41 12.97
CA ALA A 26 11.96 33.32 11.69
C ALA A 26 12.79 32.60 10.62
N ILE A 27 14.10 32.87 10.55
CA ILE A 27 15.02 32.20 9.63
C ILE A 27 15.15 30.72 10.00
N SER A 28 15.38 30.40 11.28
CA SER A 28 15.46 29.01 11.75
C SER A 28 14.17 28.23 11.49
N ALA A 29 13.00 28.82 11.76
CA ALA A 29 11.72 28.22 11.47
C ALA A 29 11.51 27.97 9.97
N SER A 30 11.90 28.93 9.11
CA SER A 30 11.82 28.79 7.66
C SER A 30 12.74 27.67 7.14
N ALA A 31 13.95 27.57 7.70
CA ALA A 31 14.88 26.49 7.35
C ALA A 31 14.33 25.11 7.74
N LEU A 32 13.76 24.98 8.95
CA LEU A 32 13.12 23.73 9.38
C LEU A 32 11.90 23.38 8.53
N LEU A 33 11.07 24.37 8.19
CA LEU A 33 9.92 24.18 7.32
C LEU A 33 10.34 23.54 5.99
N VAL A 34 11.36 24.11 5.35
CA VAL A 34 11.78 23.70 4.01
C VAL A 34 12.59 22.40 4.02
N ALA A 35 13.47 22.20 5.00
CA ALA A 35 14.40 21.06 5.02
C ALA A 35 13.86 19.83 5.76
N VAL A 36 12.88 19.99 6.65
CA VAL A 36 12.38 18.89 7.51
C VAL A 36 10.88 18.69 7.35
N ILE A 37 10.07 19.74 7.55
CA ILE A 37 8.60 19.60 7.61
C ILE A 37 8.01 19.28 6.24
N LEU A 38 8.35 20.06 5.19
CA LEU A 38 7.83 19.82 3.84
C LEU A 38 8.21 18.43 3.30
N PRO A 39 9.47 17.96 3.43
CA PRO A 39 9.82 16.60 3.03
C PRO A 39 9.06 15.53 3.81
N SER A 40 9.03 15.61 5.15
CA SER A 40 8.50 14.55 6.02
C SER A 40 6.97 14.44 6.00
N GLU A 41 6.27 15.55 5.81
CA GLU A 41 4.80 15.57 5.88
C GLU A 41 4.14 15.49 4.50
N TYR A 42 4.79 16.07 3.49
CA TYR A 42 4.18 16.27 2.18
C TYR A 42 4.99 15.68 1.02
N GLY A 43 6.18 15.11 1.29
CA GLY A 43 7.06 14.61 0.23
C GLY A 43 7.66 15.70 -0.65
N VAL A 44 7.56 16.98 -0.23
CA VAL A 44 8.06 18.11 -1.01
C VAL A 44 9.45 18.48 -0.51
N ASP A 45 10.48 18.19 -1.31
CA ASP A 45 11.87 18.42 -0.94
C ASP A 45 12.60 19.32 -1.95
N PRO A 46 12.48 20.65 -1.78
CA PRO A 46 13.12 21.60 -2.70
C PRO A 46 14.64 21.67 -2.53
N THR A 47 15.17 21.17 -1.41
CA THR A 47 16.61 21.23 -1.09
C THR A 47 17.36 19.94 -1.44
N GLY A 48 16.65 18.81 -1.56
CA GLY A 48 17.23 17.48 -1.67
C GLY A 48 17.72 16.88 -0.35
N ALA A 49 17.79 17.67 0.73
CA ALA A 49 18.25 17.21 2.03
C ALA A 49 17.28 16.18 2.64
N GLY A 50 15.97 16.36 2.41
CA GLY A 50 14.96 15.42 2.88
C GLY A 50 15.15 14.03 2.27
N ARG A 51 15.48 13.94 0.98
CA ARG A 51 15.67 12.67 0.27
C ARG A 51 16.97 11.99 0.71
N ALA A 52 18.04 12.76 0.93
CA ALA A 52 19.29 12.25 1.48
C ALA A 52 19.10 11.65 2.90
N LEU A 53 18.18 12.22 3.69
CA LEU A 53 17.86 11.76 5.05
C LEU A 53 16.70 10.75 5.09
N GLY A 54 16.07 10.42 3.96
CA GLY A 54 14.90 9.53 3.88
C GLY A 54 13.57 10.15 4.34
N LEU A 55 13.54 11.44 4.70
CA LEU A 55 12.32 12.14 5.14
C LEU A 55 11.30 12.29 4.01
N THR A 56 11.75 12.62 2.81
CA THR A 56 10.86 12.80 1.64
C THR A 56 10.07 11.54 1.33
N GLN A 57 10.74 10.39 1.40
CA GLN A 57 10.11 9.09 1.16
C GLN A 57 9.03 8.77 2.22
N MET A 58 9.26 9.13 3.48
CA MET A 58 8.25 8.99 4.53
C MET A 58 7.01 9.85 4.24
N GLY A 59 7.21 11.11 3.81
CA GLY A 59 6.11 12.01 3.46
C GLY A 59 5.32 11.54 2.25
N GLU A 60 6.00 11.08 1.19
CA GLU A 60 5.36 10.49 0.01
C GLU A 60 4.49 9.28 0.40
N ILE A 61 5.01 8.36 1.24
CA ILE A 61 4.26 7.19 1.72
C ILE A 61 3.05 7.62 2.55
N LYS A 62 3.19 8.62 3.43
CA LYS A 62 2.10 9.14 4.26
C LYS A 62 0.95 9.68 3.40
N VAL A 63 1.28 10.52 2.41
CA VAL A 63 0.30 11.09 1.47
C VAL A 63 -0.39 9.97 0.67
N GLN A 64 0.39 9.03 0.15
CA GLN A 64 -0.16 7.89 -0.59
C GLN A 64 -1.07 7.00 0.27
N LEU A 65 -0.75 6.80 1.55
CA LEU A 65 -1.55 5.98 2.45
C LEU A 65 -2.89 6.66 2.77
N ALA A 66 -2.88 8.00 2.91
CA ALA A 66 -4.10 8.77 3.07
C ALA A 66 -5.00 8.65 1.82
N GLU A 67 -4.40 8.73 0.62
CA GLU A 67 -5.13 8.54 -0.64
C GLU A 67 -5.68 7.11 -0.79
N GLU A 68 -4.87 6.08 -0.51
CA GLU A 68 -5.27 4.68 -0.53
C GLU A 68 -6.42 4.41 0.44
N THR A 69 -6.39 5.01 1.64
CA THR A 69 -7.48 4.88 2.62
C THR A 69 -8.77 5.49 2.08
N ALA A 70 -8.71 6.64 1.41
CA ALA A 70 -9.88 7.26 0.79
C ALA A 70 -10.42 6.42 -0.39
N GLN A 71 -9.54 5.88 -1.22
CA GLN A 71 -9.89 4.98 -2.33
C GLN A 71 -10.54 3.69 -1.80
N ASN A 72 -9.98 3.10 -0.74
CA ASN A 72 -10.52 1.91 -0.09
C ASN A 72 -11.92 2.17 0.48
N ALA A 73 -12.15 3.33 1.10
CA ALA A 73 -13.46 3.71 1.60
C ALA A 73 -14.49 3.86 0.46
N ALA A 74 -14.08 4.41 -0.68
CA ALA A 74 -14.93 4.52 -1.86
C ALA A 74 -15.22 3.14 -2.48
N ALA A 75 -14.21 2.27 -2.59
CA ALA A 75 -14.36 0.91 -3.09
C ALA A 75 -15.30 0.07 -2.21
N ASP A 76 -15.18 0.21 -0.88
CA ASP A 76 -16.07 -0.45 0.08
C ASP A 76 -17.52 0.05 -0.04
N ALA A 77 -17.72 1.34 -0.32
CA ALA A 77 -19.05 1.89 -0.59
C ALA A 77 -19.66 1.34 -1.88
N VAL A 78 -18.85 1.14 -2.93
CA VAL A 78 -19.29 0.50 -4.19
C VAL A 78 -19.62 -0.98 -3.97
N ALA A 79 -18.75 -1.70 -3.26
CA ALA A 79 -18.95 -3.11 -2.93
C ALA A 79 -20.21 -3.35 -2.08
N ALA A 80 -20.54 -2.43 -1.16
CA ALA A 80 -21.76 -2.49 -0.36
C ALA A 80 -23.05 -2.24 -1.16
N GLN A 81 -22.96 -1.61 -2.33
CA GLN A 81 -24.09 -1.33 -3.22
C GLN A 81 -24.30 -2.40 -4.29
N ALA A 82 -23.33 -3.30 -4.49
CA ALA A 82 -23.50 -4.45 -5.38
C ALA A 82 -24.52 -5.44 -4.77
N PRO A 83 -25.43 -6.02 -5.58
CA PRO A 83 -26.35 -7.03 -5.07
C PRO A 83 -25.56 -8.19 -4.46
N ALA A 84 -25.86 -8.48 -3.19
CA ALA A 84 -25.15 -9.45 -2.38
C ALA A 84 -25.24 -10.87 -2.99
N LEU A 85 -24.21 -11.27 -3.72
CA LEU A 85 -23.92 -12.66 -4.02
C LEU A 85 -22.52 -12.95 -3.44
N ALA A 86 -22.51 -13.85 -2.46
CA ALA A 86 -21.36 -14.37 -1.72
C ALA A 86 -20.78 -13.49 -0.58
N LYS A 87 -21.58 -13.29 0.47
CA LYS A 87 -21.06 -13.17 1.85
C LYS A 87 -21.34 -14.47 2.61
N VAL A 88 -20.60 -15.51 2.25
CA VAL A 88 -20.31 -16.71 3.07
C VAL A 88 -18.85 -16.96 2.69
N GLU A 89 -17.85 -16.63 3.49
CA GLU A 89 -17.46 -17.41 4.66
C GLU A 89 -16.24 -16.72 5.29
N GLN A 90 -16.41 -15.92 6.34
CA GLN A 90 -15.29 -15.67 7.27
C GLN A 90 -15.83 -15.26 8.64
N ALA A 91 -16.30 -16.28 9.36
CA ALA A 91 -16.53 -16.23 10.78
C ALA A 91 -16.04 -17.55 11.38
N ALA A 92 -14.77 -17.62 11.74
CA ALA A 92 -14.24 -18.48 12.80
C ALA A 92 -12.77 -18.12 13.03
N GLY A 93 -12.47 -17.56 14.20
CA GLY A 93 -11.11 -17.42 14.69
C GLY A 93 -10.56 -18.74 15.26
N GLY A 94 -9.25 -18.80 15.47
CA GLY A 94 -8.59 -19.83 16.28
C GLY A 94 -7.21 -20.23 15.79
N SER A 95 -6.19 -19.95 16.61
CA SER A 95 -4.83 -20.54 16.70
C SER A 95 -4.64 -21.90 16.00
N VAL A 96 -3.49 -22.24 15.36
CA VAL A 96 -2.15 -22.45 15.95
C VAL A 96 -1.04 -22.45 14.86
N GLN A 97 0.20 -22.30 15.35
CA GLN A 97 1.56 -22.28 14.75
C GLN A 97 2.02 -23.57 13.97
N PRO A 98 3.25 -23.64 13.40
CA PRO A 98 3.53 -24.05 12.01
C PRO A 98 4.20 -25.44 11.79
N VAL A 99 4.44 -25.75 10.50
CA VAL A 99 5.33 -26.77 9.86
C VAL A 99 4.66 -28.07 9.38
N ALA A 100 4.60 -28.25 8.05
CA ALA A 100 5.04 -29.47 7.34
C ALA A 100 4.96 -29.28 5.80
N ALA A 101 5.95 -29.82 5.09
CA ALA A 101 6.10 -29.86 3.63
C ALA A 101 4.92 -30.59 2.92
N PRO A 102 4.72 -30.40 1.60
CA PRO A 102 3.42 -30.56 0.94
C PRO A 102 3.03 -32.03 0.74
N PRO A 103 1.74 -32.40 0.87
CA PRO A 103 1.26 -33.62 0.26
C PRO A 103 1.01 -33.35 -1.24
N LYS A 104 1.77 -34.07 -2.09
CA LYS A 104 1.44 -34.26 -3.51
C LYS A 104 0.05 -34.89 -3.58
N VAL A 105 -0.95 -34.13 -4.01
CA VAL A 105 -2.24 -34.67 -4.44
C VAL A 105 -2.18 -34.90 -5.96
N PRO A 106 -2.61 -36.07 -6.46
CA PRO A 106 -2.56 -36.40 -7.89
C PRO A 106 -3.46 -35.47 -8.71
N LEU A 107 -2.86 -34.82 -9.71
CA LEU A 107 -3.56 -34.00 -10.69
C LEU A 107 -4.29 -34.94 -11.67
N ALA A 108 -5.60 -35.01 -11.57
CA ALA A 108 -6.45 -35.60 -12.59
C ALA A 108 -7.74 -34.79 -12.69
N SER A 109 -7.75 -33.82 -13.60
CA SER A 109 -8.71 -33.77 -14.71
C SER A 109 -8.33 -32.62 -15.65
N GLU A 110 -8.05 -32.97 -16.90
CA GLU A 110 -7.77 -32.05 -17.99
C GLU A 110 -8.95 -31.10 -18.22
N ALA A 111 -8.73 -29.82 -17.94
CA ALA A 111 -9.37 -28.72 -18.65
C ALA A 111 -8.22 -27.81 -19.10
N ASP A 112 -8.26 -27.37 -20.36
CA ASP A 112 -7.30 -26.53 -21.08
C ASP A 112 -6.89 -25.26 -20.30
N GLY A 113 -5.95 -25.42 -19.36
CA GLY A 113 -5.60 -24.44 -18.33
C GLY A 113 -4.24 -23.80 -18.60
N ARG A 114 -4.20 -22.47 -18.62
CA ARG A 114 -2.98 -21.69 -18.77
C ARG A 114 -2.23 -21.62 -17.45
N THR A 115 -0.90 -21.71 -17.49
CA THR A 115 -0.01 -21.51 -16.34
C THR A 115 0.97 -20.39 -16.62
N ASP A 116 1.10 -19.43 -15.69
CA ASP A 116 2.08 -18.35 -15.79
C ASP A 116 2.83 -18.15 -14.47
N THR A 117 4.04 -17.58 -14.58
CA THR A 117 4.82 -17.12 -13.44
C THR A 117 5.34 -15.72 -13.75
N THR A 118 4.90 -14.75 -12.96
CA THR A 118 5.32 -13.35 -13.09
C THR A 118 6.25 -12.99 -11.93
N ARG A 119 7.42 -12.41 -12.25
CA ARG A 119 8.33 -11.83 -11.27
C ARG A 119 8.34 -10.31 -11.44
N LEU A 120 8.19 -9.57 -10.35
CA LEU A 120 8.23 -8.11 -10.35
C LEU A 120 8.95 -7.57 -9.12
N THR A 121 9.77 -6.53 -9.31
CA THR A 121 10.49 -5.84 -8.24
C THR A 121 9.88 -4.47 -8.07
N LEU A 122 9.59 -4.09 -6.82
CA LEU A 122 9.01 -2.81 -6.45
C LEU A 122 9.95 -2.07 -5.50
N ALA A 123 10.34 -0.85 -5.86
CA ALA A 123 10.98 0.07 -4.94
C ALA A 123 10.04 0.42 -3.77
N PRO A 124 10.55 0.92 -2.64
CA PRO A 124 9.71 1.41 -1.56
C PRO A 124 8.66 2.42 -2.05
N GLY A 125 7.40 2.23 -1.69
CA GLY A 125 6.28 3.07 -2.13
C GLY A 125 5.79 2.78 -3.55
N GLU A 126 6.53 2.04 -4.38
CA GLU A 126 6.10 1.67 -5.73
C GLU A 126 4.95 0.65 -5.69
N GLY A 127 4.00 0.79 -6.62
CA GLY A 127 2.94 -0.18 -6.84
C GLY A 127 2.97 -0.73 -8.26
N ALA A 128 2.45 -1.94 -8.43
CA ALA A 128 2.25 -2.55 -9.73
C ALA A 128 0.99 -3.41 -9.73
N GLU A 129 0.42 -3.59 -10.91
CA GLU A 129 -0.75 -4.42 -11.11
C GLU A 129 -0.49 -5.50 -12.15
N VAL A 130 -1.01 -6.70 -11.91
CA VAL A 130 -1.07 -7.76 -12.92
C VAL A 130 -2.54 -8.10 -13.16
N LYS A 131 -2.98 -7.91 -14.41
CA LYS A 131 -4.34 -8.23 -14.85
C LYS A 131 -4.35 -9.42 -15.78
N PHE A 132 -5.39 -10.23 -15.66
CA PHE A 132 -5.72 -11.32 -16.57
C PHE A 132 -7.17 -11.21 -17.05
N LYS A 133 -7.47 -11.84 -18.19
CA LYS A 133 -8.84 -11.92 -18.74
C LYS A 133 -9.42 -13.30 -18.55
N ALA A 134 -10.62 -13.36 -17.99
CA ALA A 134 -11.32 -14.61 -17.75
C ALA A 134 -12.84 -14.45 -17.99
N SER A 135 -13.48 -15.55 -18.40
CA SER A 135 -14.93 -15.65 -18.50
C SER A 135 -15.54 -15.90 -17.12
N LYS A 136 -16.79 -15.50 -16.92
CA LYS A 136 -17.55 -15.70 -15.70
C LYS A 136 -17.54 -17.18 -15.30
N GLY A 137 -17.26 -17.43 -14.03
CA GLY A 137 -17.17 -18.77 -13.44
C GLY A 137 -15.85 -19.50 -13.71
N ALA A 138 -14.95 -18.94 -14.52
CA ALA A 138 -13.61 -19.49 -14.67
C ALA A 138 -12.86 -19.45 -13.34
N ARG A 139 -12.21 -20.56 -13.01
CA ARG A 139 -11.38 -20.71 -11.81
C ARG A 139 -9.91 -20.51 -12.16
N VAL A 140 -9.22 -19.69 -11.38
CA VAL A 140 -7.78 -19.47 -11.43
C VAL A 140 -7.20 -19.68 -10.04
N VAL A 141 -6.37 -20.71 -9.89
CA VAL A 141 -5.58 -20.95 -8.68
C VAL A 141 -4.39 -20.00 -8.72
N PHE A 142 -4.11 -19.33 -7.62
CA PHE A 142 -2.98 -18.43 -7.50
C PHE A 142 -2.16 -18.67 -6.24
N ASN A 143 -0.89 -18.33 -6.33
CA ASN A 143 0.01 -18.18 -5.20
C ASN A 143 0.97 -17.04 -5.51
N TRP A 144 1.02 -16.03 -4.66
CA TRP A 144 2.06 -15.04 -4.71
C TRP A 144 2.81 -14.89 -3.38
N SER A 145 4.08 -14.53 -3.47
CA SER A 145 4.97 -14.34 -2.33
C SER A 145 5.83 -13.09 -2.51
N VAL A 146 6.24 -12.50 -1.39
CA VAL A 146 7.11 -11.32 -1.33
C VAL A 146 8.44 -11.70 -0.70
N GLU A 147 9.53 -11.36 -1.37
CA GLU A 147 10.89 -11.45 -0.86
C GLU A 147 11.40 -10.05 -0.48
N GLY A 148 12.11 -9.95 0.65
CA GLY A 148 12.75 -8.71 1.10
C GLY A 148 11.86 -7.74 1.90
N GLY A 149 10.59 -8.10 2.16
CA GLY A 149 9.68 -7.25 2.92
C GLY A 149 8.23 -7.70 2.86
N HIS A 150 7.33 -6.72 2.85
CA HIS A 150 5.88 -6.88 2.81
C HIS A 150 5.23 -5.85 1.87
N VAL A 151 4.00 -6.14 1.48
CA VAL A 151 3.19 -5.27 0.60
C VAL A 151 1.77 -5.11 1.15
N ASN A 152 1.14 -4.00 0.79
CA ASN A 152 -0.32 -3.93 0.76
C ASN A 152 -0.79 -4.50 -0.58
N TYR A 153 -1.94 -5.16 -0.60
CA TYR A 153 -2.50 -5.75 -1.81
C TYR A 153 -4.00 -5.52 -1.93
N ASP A 154 -4.46 -5.49 -3.17
CA ASP A 154 -5.88 -5.53 -3.53
C ASP A 154 -6.07 -6.45 -4.75
N THR A 155 -6.78 -7.55 -4.53
CA THR A 155 -7.21 -8.48 -5.58
C THR A 155 -8.60 -8.08 -6.00
N HIS A 156 -8.76 -7.62 -7.24
CA HIS A 156 -10.02 -7.05 -7.70
C HIS A 156 -10.26 -7.32 -9.19
N ALA A 157 -11.44 -6.92 -9.66
CA ALA A 157 -11.85 -7.01 -11.04
C ALA A 157 -12.64 -5.78 -11.48
N ASP A 158 -12.62 -5.56 -12.79
CA ASP A 158 -13.34 -4.50 -13.49
C ASP A 158 -13.83 -4.98 -14.86
N ALA A 159 -14.94 -4.39 -15.29
CA ALA A 159 -15.54 -4.63 -16.59
C ALA A 159 -16.32 -3.39 -17.04
N PRO A 160 -16.70 -3.27 -18.33
CA PRO A 160 -17.59 -2.21 -18.77
C PRO A 160 -18.87 -2.18 -17.93
N GLY A 161 -19.09 -1.09 -17.19
CA GLY A 161 -20.23 -0.94 -16.26
C GLY A 161 -20.01 -1.47 -14.84
N ILE A 162 -18.87 -2.12 -14.56
CA ILE A 162 -18.44 -2.55 -13.22
C ILE A 162 -17.06 -1.93 -12.95
N SER A 163 -17.06 -0.81 -12.23
CA SER A 163 -15.81 -0.10 -11.91
C SER A 163 -14.94 -0.81 -10.88
N TYR A 164 -15.53 -1.65 -10.03
CA TYR A 164 -14.80 -2.38 -8.99
C TYR A 164 -15.56 -3.61 -8.49
N HIS A 165 -14.85 -4.71 -8.32
CA HIS A 165 -15.27 -5.91 -7.59
C HIS A 165 -14.08 -6.48 -6.84
N GLY A 166 -14.10 -6.47 -5.50
CA GLY A 166 -13.00 -6.96 -4.67
C GLY A 166 -13.12 -8.45 -4.37
N TYR A 167 -12.03 -9.19 -4.56
CA TYR A 167 -11.87 -10.58 -4.14
C TYR A 167 -11.16 -10.69 -2.78
N GLY A 168 -10.25 -9.78 -2.48
CA GLY A 168 -9.53 -9.78 -1.23
C GLY A 168 -8.45 -8.71 -1.19
N LYS A 169 -8.34 -8.02 -0.06
CA LYS A 169 -7.36 -6.96 0.18
C LYS A 169 -6.73 -7.12 1.54
N GLY A 170 -5.51 -6.61 1.70
CA GLY A 170 -4.78 -6.70 2.96
C GLY A 170 -3.57 -5.79 3.02
N GLN A 171 -3.01 -5.67 4.22
CA GLN A 171 -1.86 -4.83 4.51
C GLN A 171 -0.73 -5.68 5.10
N ALA A 172 0.50 -5.25 4.87
CA ALA A 172 1.70 -5.90 5.41
C ALA A 172 1.77 -7.42 5.18
N SER A 173 1.26 -7.90 4.04
CA SER A 173 1.32 -9.31 3.67
C SER A 173 2.66 -9.66 3.01
N THR A 174 3.12 -10.88 3.26
CA THR A 174 4.32 -11.47 2.65
C THR A 174 3.96 -12.48 1.55
N GLY A 175 2.68 -12.70 1.29
CA GLY A 175 2.20 -13.69 0.33
C GLY A 175 0.78 -14.12 0.60
N GLU A 176 0.03 -14.43 -0.46
CA GLU A 176 -1.31 -15.01 -0.37
C GLU A 176 -1.47 -16.12 -1.41
N GLN A 177 -2.36 -17.06 -1.13
CA GLN A 177 -2.70 -18.15 -2.03
C GLN A 177 -4.19 -18.46 -1.95
N GLY A 178 -4.75 -18.96 -3.05
CA GLY A 178 -6.16 -19.34 -3.08
C GLY A 178 -6.70 -19.54 -4.49
N ASP A 179 -8.03 -19.60 -4.58
CA ASP A 179 -8.75 -19.74 -5.83
C ASP A 179 -9.56 -18.48 -6.10
N LEU A 180 -9.37 -17.90 -7.27
CA LEU A 180 -10.18 -16.80 -7.79
C LEU A 180 -11.19 -17.37 -8.79
N VAL A 181 -12.48 -17.17 -8.52
CA VAL A 181 -13.58 -17.51 -9.45
C VAL A 181 -14.10 -16.21 -10.05
N ALA A 182 -13.96 -16.05 -11.36
CA ALA A 182 -14.33 -14.82 -12.04
C ALA A 182 -15.83 -14.53 -11.87
N ALA A 183 -16.17 -13.41 -11.20
CA ALA A 183 -17.56 -13.05 -10.94
C ALA A 183 -18.35 -12.67 -12.22
N PHE A 184 -17.62 -12.24 -13.26
CA PHE A 184 -18.13 -11.81 -14.56
C PHE A 184 -17.05 -11.95 -15.64
N ASP A 185 -17.48 -11.86 -16.90
CA ASP A 185 -16.57 -11.75 -18.05
C ASP A 185 -15.83 -10.40 -17.95
N GLY A 186 -14.50 -10.42 -17.89
CA GLY A 186 -13.76 -9.17 -17.76
C GLY A 186 -12.30 -9.32 -17.38
N SER A 187 -11.77 -8.22 -16.84
CA SER A 187 -10.41 -8.15 -16.32
C SER A 187 -10.43 -8.39 -14.82
N HIS A 188 -9.52 -9.24 -14.37
CA HIS A 188 -9.33 -9.60 -12.97
C HIS A 188 -7.85 -9.45 -12.67
N GLY A 189 -7.46 -9.18 -11.43
CA GLY A 189 -6.05 -8.94 -11.18
C GLY A 189 -5.68 -8.76 -9.73
N TRP A 190 -4.38 -8.57 -9.55
CA TRP A 190 -3.74 -8.30 -8.27
C TRP A 190 -2.96 -7.01 -8.39
N PHE A 191 -3.27 -6.09 -7.51
CA PHE A 191 -2.49 -4.90 -7.26
C PHE A 191 -1.65 -5.11 -5.99
N TRP A 192 -0.39 -4.69 -6.03
CA TRP A 192 0.48 -4.64 -4.87
C TRP A 192 1.14 -3.28 -4.74
N ARG A 193 1.42 -2.87 -3.51
CA ARG A 193 2.24 -1.70 -3.22
C ARG A 193 3.24 -1.98 -2.10
N ASN A 194 4.51 -1.68 -2.36
CA ASN A 194 5.57 -1.89 -1.39
C ASN A 194 5.47 -0.86 -0.26
N ARG A 195 5.30 -1.34 0.98
CA ARG A 195 5.28 -0.53 2.21
C ARG A 195 6.51 -0.75 3.08
N SER A 196 7.47 -1.50 2.58
CA SER A 196 8.76 -1.74 3.22
C SER A 196 9.75 -0.63 2.91
N GLY A 197 10.76 -0.47 3.76
CA GLY A 197 11.86 0.48 3.56
C GLY A 197 12.91 0.05 2.51
N ALA A 198 12.78 -1.14 1.95
CA ALA A 198 13.70 -1.71 0.96
C ALA A 198 12.93 -2.21 -0.28
N PRO A 199 13.59 -2.36 -1.45
CA PRO A 199 12.97 -3.01 -2.60
C PRO A 199 12.51 -4.42 -2.26
N VAL A 200 11.34 -4.79 -2.78
CA VAL A 200 10.78 -6.14 -2.61
C VAL A 200 10.61 -6.81 -3.96
N THR A 201 10.71 -8.14 -4.00
CA THR A 201 10.43 -8.93 -5.20
C THR A 201 9.19 -9.79 -4.97
N ILE A 202 8.19 -9.61 -5.82
CA ILE A 202 6.97 -10.41 -5.83
C ILE A 202 7.11 -11.50 -6.90
N MET A 203 6.71 -12.70 -6.53
CA MET A 203 6.53 -13.84 -7.41
C MET A 203 5.05 -14.21 -7.42
N LEU A 204 4.37 -14.08 -8.55
CA LEU A 204 3.00 -14.57 -8.76
C LEU A 204 3.02 -15.82 -9.64
N ARG A 205 2.34 -16.87 -9.22
CA ARG A 205 2.03 -18.05 -10.02
C ARG A 205 0.52 -18.18 -10.17
N THR A 206 0.07 -18.48 -11.38
CA THR A 206 -1.35 -18.66 -11.71
C THR A 206 -1.55 -19.90 -12.56
N GLU A 207 -2.62 -20.63 -12.31
CA GLU A 207 -3.03 -21.81 -13.08
C GLU A 207 -4.55 -21.82 -13.24
N GLY A 208 -5.06 -21.95 -14.46
CA GLY A 208 -6.51 -22.08 -14.68
C GLY A 208 -6.99 -21.55 -16.03
N ALA A 209 -8.30 -21.30 -16.12
CA ALA A 209 -8.96 -20.95 -17.38
C ALA A 209 -8.97 -19.42 -17.60
N TYR A 210 -7.88 -18.88 -18.17
CA TYR A 210 -7.76 -17.47 -18.56
C TYR A 210 -7.00 -17.33 -19.88
N SER A 211 -7.28 -16.25 -20.62
CA SER A 211 -6.82 -16.08 -22.00
C SER A 211 -5.61 -15.16 -22.15
N GLU A 212 -5.42 -14.22 -21.23
CA GLU A 212 -4.35 -13.23 -21.24
C GLU A 212 -3.93 -12.95 -19.79
N ILE A 213 -2.63 -12.74 -19.55
CA ILE A 213 -2.12 -12.15 -18.30
C ILE A 213 -1.03 -11.14 -18.66
N LYS A 214 -1.07 -9.96 -18.04
CA LYS A 214 -0.11 -8.89 -18.27
C LYS A 214 0.09 -8.03 -17.04
N ARG A 215 1.31 -7.50 -16.92
CA ARG A 215 1.58 -6.38 -16.03
C ARG A 215 0.99 -5.10 -16.63
N VAL A 216 0.27 -4.36 -15.81
CA VAL A 216 -0.15 -2.97 -16.10
C VAL A 216 0.81 -2.08 -15.33
N VAL A 217 1.44 -1.14 -16.04
CA VAL A 217 2.43 -0.19 -15.51
C VAL A 217 1.74 1.13 -15.21
#